data_AF-A0A970APV0-F1
#
_entry.id   AF-A0A970APV0-F1
#
_cell.length_a   1.000
_cell.length_b   1.000
_cell.length_c   1.000
_cell.angle_alpha   90.00
_cell.angle_beta   90.00
_cell.angle_gamma   90.00
#
_symmetry.space_group_name_H-M   'P 1'
#
loop_
_entity.id
_entity.type
_entity.pdbx_description
1 polymer ?
#
loop_
_entity_poly.entity_id
_entity_poly.type
_entity_poly.pdbx_seq_one_letter_code
_entity_poly.pdbx_strand_id
1 'polypeptide(L)'
;MLHLLYILAFTVLAFLAVGNLIRSLVTVGMESQRVPPFRNSNRDNTFYPRSQGVPHPELLDEHGNIVNEPLLVMRSLTVQDAREQLDALYKSSPGGSDESAS
;
A
#
# COMPACT_ATOMS: atom_id res chain seq x y z
N MET A 1 41.15 19.21 29.41
CA MET A 1 40.55 18.17 30.27
C MET A 1 39.12 17.75 29.86
N LEU A 2 38.29 18.59 29.21
CA LEU A 2 36.95 18.20 28.72
C LEU A 2 36.95 17.29 27.47
N HIS A 3 38.10 17.12 26.82
CA HIS A 3 38.23 16.33 25.59
C HIS A 3 37.82 14.86 25.75
N LEU A 4 38.08 14.27 26.93
CA LEU A 4 37.70 12.91 27.25
C LEU A 4 36.17 12.73 27.25
N LEU A 5 35.43 13.73 27.76
CA LEU A 5 33.96 13.74 27.70
C LEU A 5 33.44 13.87 26.27
N TYR A 6 34.09 14.67 25.41
CA TYR A 6 33.68 14.78 24.01
C TYR A 6 33.89 13.48 23.24
N ILE A 7 35.02 12.81 23.44
CA ILE A 7 35.27 11.49 22.84
C ILE A 7 34.22 10.49 23.33
N LEU A 8 33.90 10.48 24.62
CA LEU A 8 32.89 9.58 25.19
C LEU A 8 31.47 9.87 24.66
N ALA A 9 31.08 11.14 24.56
CA ALA A 9 29.78 11.50 24.00
C ALA A 9 29.69 11.15 22.50
N PHE A 10 30.76 11.41 21.75
CA PHE A 10 30.85 11.09 20.33
C PHE A 10 30.80 9.59 20.07
N THR A 11 31.48 8.77 20.87
CA THR A 11 31.42 7.30 20.72
C THR A 11 30.00 6.80 20.96
N VAL A 12 29.33 7.24 22.03
CA VAL A 12 27.94 6.88 22.30
C VAL A 12 27.02 7.24 21.13
N LEU A 13 27.13 8.47 20.61
CA LEU A 13 26.33 8.90 19.46
C LEU A 13 26.65 8.09 18.19
N ALA A 14 27.92 7.79 17.93
CA ALA A 14 28.33 6.99 16.78
C ALA A 14 27.77 5.56 16.85
N PHE A 15 27.83 4.90 18.01
CA PHE A 15 27.23 3.58 18.20
C PHE A 15 25.72 3.58 18.01
N LEU A 16 25.02 4.60 18.54
CA LEU A 16 23.58 4.76 18.33
C LEU A 16 23.23 4.96 16.85
N ALA A 17 23.98 5.82 16.15
CA ALA A 17 23.76 6.12 14.74
C ALA A 17 24.01 4.89 13.85
N VAL A 18 25.11 4.16 14.07
CA VAL A 18 25.43 2.94 13.32
C VAL A 18 24.39 1.86 13.58
N GLY A 19 23.96 1.67 14.83
CA GLY A 19 22.89 0.72 15.17
C GLY A 19 21.56 1.08 14.48
N ASN A 20 21.20 2.36 14.47
CA ASN A 20 20.00 2.84 13.78
C ASN A 20 20.10 2.66 12.25
N LEU A 21 21.27 2.95 11.67
CA LEU A 21 21.53 2.76 10.25
C LEU A 21 21.43 1.30 9.84
N ILE A 22 22.04 0.38 10.59
CA ILE A 22 21.96 -1.07 10.33
C ILE A 22 20.50 -1.53 10.42
N ARG A 23 19.74 -1.09 11.42
CA ARG A 23 18.32 -1.45 11.56
C ARG A 23 17.48 -0.93 10.40
N SER A 24 17.73 0.31 9.96
CA SER A 24 17.09 0.91 8.79
C SER A 24 17.44 0.14 7.52
N LEU A 25 18.72 -0.18 7.31
CA LEU A 25 19.20 -0.90 6.14
C LEU A 25 18.71 -2.35 6.08
N VAL A 26 18.63 -3.05 7.22
CA VAL A 26 18.04 -4.40 7.29
C VAL A 26 16.54 -4.34 6.99
N THR A 27 15.81 -3.37 7.55
CA THR A 27 14.38 -3.20 7.29
C THR A 27 14.11 -2.90 5.81
N VAL A 28 14.84 -1.93 5.24
CA VAL A 28 14.70 -1.53 3.83
C VAL A 28 15.22 -2.60 2.87
N GLY A 29 16.33 -3.26 3.20
CA GLY A 29 16.92 -4.34 2.39
C GLY A 29 16.07 -5.63 2.40
N MET A 30 15.34 -5.90 3.48
CA MET A 30 14.35 -6.97 3.51
C MET A 30 13.07 -6.60 2.73
N GLU A 31 12.72 -5.31 2.70
CA GLU A 31 11.59 -4.79 1.91
C GLU A 31 11.89 -4.80 0.40
N SER A 32 13.12 -4.52 -0.03
CA SER A 32 13.49 -4.57 -1.45
C SER A 32 13.48 -5.99 -2.03
N GLN A 33 13.55 -7.02 -1.18
CA GLN A 33 13.53 -8.43 -1.59
C GLN A 33 12.19 -9.13 -1.32
N ARG A 34 11.25 -8.46 -0.64
CA ARG A 34 9.86 -8.92 -0.51
C ARG A 34 9.00 -8.02 -1.36
N VAL A 35 8.44 -8.56 -2.45
CA VAL A 35 7.21 -8.01 -3.04
C VAL A 35 6.25 -7.80 -1.87
N PRO A 36 5.85 -6.56 -1.55
CA PRO A 36 5.24 -6.25 -0.27
C PRO A 36 3.93 -7.02 -0.12
N PRO A 37 3.80 -7.99 0.81
CA PRO A 37 2.47 -8.29 1.29
C PRO A 37 2.08 -7.08 2.12
N PHE A 38 0.96 -6.43 1.79
CA PHE A 38 0.34 -5.37 2.58
C PHE A 38 0.18 -5.84 4.05
N ARG A 39 1.22 -5.64 4.86
CA ARG A 39 1.24 -5.99 6.27
C ARG A 39 0.81 -4.77 7.05
N ASN A 40 -0.51 -4.73 7.19
CA ASN A 40 -1.27 -4.09 8.24
C ASN A 40 -0.57 -4.28 9.61
N SER A 41 0.35 -3.37 9.94
CA SER A 41 1.06 -3.29 11.22
C SER A 41 0.09 -2.81 12.29
N ASN A 42 -0.75 -3.71 12.80
CA ASN A 42 -1.53 -3.48 14.00
C ASN A 42 -0.76 -4.05 15.20
N ARG A 43 0.35 -3.39 15.53
CA ARG A 43 0.94 -3.41 16.87
C ARG A 43 0.71 -2.03 17.45
N ASP A 44 -0.42 -1.91 18.13
CA ASP A 44 -0.59 -1.18 19.40
C ASP A 44 -2.05 -0.79 19.57
N ASN A 45 -2.76 -1.65 20.31
CA ASN A 45 -3.59 -1.27 21.44
C ASN A 45 -4.15 0.17 21.45
N THR A 46 -5.21 0.46 20.70
CA THR A 46 -6.24 1.42 21.13
C THR A 46 -7.59 1.11 20.47
N PHE A 47 -8.45 0.43 21.23
CA PHE A 47 -9.90 0.68 21.34
C PHE A 47 -10.67 1.21 20.10
N TYR A 48 -10.87 0.38 19.06
CA TYR A 48 -11.98 0.60 18.10
C TYR A 48 -12.55 -0.75 17.63
N PRO A 49 -13.89 -0.92 17.57
CA PRO A 49 -14.49 -2.12 17.02
C PRO A 49 -14.21 -2.13 15.52
N ARG A 50 -13.33 -3.03 15.11
CA ARG A 50 -12.98 -3.27 13.72
C ARG A 50 -14.24 -3.73 13.00
N SER A 51 -14.82 -2.87 12.18
CA SER A 51 -15.72 -3.30 11.12
C SER A 51 -14.94 -4.35 10.33
N GLN A 52 -15.33 -5.61 10.48
CA GLN A 52 -14.89 -6.66 9.57
C GLN A 52 -15.49 -6.30 8.23
N GLY A 53 -14.74 -5.55 7.43
CA GLY A 53 -15.10 -5.28 6.04
C GLY A 53 -15.32 -6.62 5.35
N VAL A 54 -16.51 -6.80 4.79
CA VAL A 54 -16.81 -7.95 3.93
C VAL A 54 -15.77 -7.95 2.82
N PRO A 55 -14.96 -9.01 2.66
CA PRO A 55 -13.94 -9.03 1.61
C PRO A 55 -14.63 -8.88 0.25
N HIS A 56 -14.13 -7.96 -0.57
CA HIS A 56 -14.63 -7.79 -1.93
C HIS A 56 -14.50 -9.11 -2.69
N PRO A 57 -15.50 -9.50 -3.50
CA PRO A 57 -15.51 -10.82 -4.15
C PRO A 57 -14.35 -11.03 -5.14
N GLU A 58 -13.74 -9.94 -5.63
CA GLU A 58 -12.55 -9.98 -6.49
C GLU A 58 -11.27 -10.38 -5.76
N LEU A 59 -11.30 -10.37 -4.41
CA LEU A 59 -10.21 -10.80 -3.54
C LEU A 59 -10.39 -12.25 -3.11
N LEU A 60 -11.14 -13.07 -3.84
CA LEU A 60 -11.28 -14.50 -3.60
C LEU A 60 -10.72 -15.27 -4.80
N ASP A 61 -9.87 -16.28 -4.54
CA ASP A 61 -9.46 -17.23 -5.58
C ASP A 61 -10.59 -18.22 -5.91
N GLU A 62 -10.37 -19.07 -6.92
CA GLU A 62 -11.33 -20.10 -7.34
C GLU A 62 -11.69 -21.12 -6.22
N HIS A 63 -10.88 -21.17 -5.17
CA HIS A 63 -11.05 -22.03 -4.01
C HIS A 63 -11.66 -21.29 -2.81
N GLY A 64 -12.01 -20.01 -2.96
CA GLY A 64 -12.60 -19.17 -1.92
C GLY A 64 -11.60 -18.63 -0.89
N ASN A 65 -10.29 -18.71 -1.14
CA ASN A 65 -9.28 -18.11 -0.28
C ASN A 65 -9.12 -16.62 -0.60
N ILE A 66 -8.87 -15.82 0.43
CA ILE A 66 -8.70 -14.39 0.27
C ILE A 66 -7.33 -14.11 -0.38
N VAL A 67 -7.32 -13.61 -1.60
CA VAL A 67 -6.15 -13.12 -2.32
C VAL A 67 -6.00 -11.62 -2.13
N ASN A 68 -4.76 -11.16 -1.99
CA ASN A 68 -4.46 -9.74 -1.72
C ASN A 68 -4.36 -8.89 -2.99
N GLU A 69 -4.54 -9.49 -4.16
CA GLU A 69 -4.56 -8.82 -5.45
C GLU A 69 -5.78 -9.27 -6.25
N PRO A 70 -6.52 -8.35 -6.90
CA PRO A 70 -7.59 -8.71 -7.80
C PRO A 70 -6.99 -9.40 -9.03
N LEU A 71 -7.63 -10.47 -9.50
CA LEU A 71 -7.21 -11.21 -10.69
C LEU A 71 -7.23 -10.27 -11.91
N LEU A 72 -6.06 -9.77 -12.33
CA LEU A 72 -5.94 -8.87 -13.49
C LEU A 72 -6.16 -9.66 -14.79
N VAL A 73 -7.38 -9.67 -15.29
CA VAL A 73 -7.70 -10.25 -16.61
C VAL A 73 -7.39 -9.23 -17.70
N MET A 74 -6.20 -9.35 -18.31
CA MET A 74 -5.83 -8.54 -19.48
C MET A 74 -6.69 -8.94 -20.68
N ARG A 75 -7.70 -8.13 -21.01
CA ARG A 75 -8.48 -8.29 -22.25
C ARG A 75 -7.79 -7.49 -23.37
N SER A 76 -7.48 -8.13 -24.48
CA SER A 76 -7.00 -7.43 -25.68
C SER A 76 -8.15 -6.64 -26.30
N LEU A 77 -8.28 -5.37 -25.93
CA LEU A 77 -9.28 -4.44 -26.48
C LEU A 77 -8.61 -3.50 -27.48
N THR A 78 -9.33 -3.15 -28.54
CA THR A 78 -8.88 -2.08 -29.43
C THR A 78 -9.15 -0.72 -28.77
N VAL A 79 -8.40 0.31 -29.17
CA VAL A 79 -8.57 1.68 -28.63
C VAL A 79 -10.00 2.18 -28.84
N GLN A 80 -10.64 1.77 -29.95
CA GLN A 80 -11.99 2.19 -30.28
C GLN A 80 -13.02 1.57 -29.34
N ASP A 81 -12.88 0.27 -29.03
CA ASP A 81 -13.77 -0.43 -28.10
C ASP A 81 -13.64 0.13 -26.68
N ALA A 82 -12.41 0.46 -26.26
CA ALA A 82 -12.16 1.08 -24.95
C ALA A 82 -12.84 2.45 -24.82
N ARG A 83 -12.82 3.25 -25.90
CA ARG A 83 -13.51 4.55 -25.94
C ARG A 83 -15.03 4.37 -25.80
N GLU A 84 -15.61 3.43 -26.54
CA GLU A 84 -17.04 3.15 -26.48
C GLU A 84 -17.47 2.65 -25.09
N GLN A 85 -16.66 1.80 -24.45
CA GLN A 85 -16.92 1.32 -23.09
C GLN A 85 -16.83 2.43 -22.05
N LEU A 86 -15.88 3.35 -22.18
CA LEU A 86 -15.77 4.54 -21.30
C LEU A 86 -16.96 5.47 -21.47
N ASP A 87 -17.38 5.75 -22.71
CA ASP A 87 -18.56 6.58 -22.99
C ASP A 87 -19.83 5.95 -22.42
N ALA A 88 -19.96 4.62 -22.50
CA ALA A 88 -21.07 3.88 -21.91
C ALA A 88 -21.08 3.98 -20.38
N LEU A 89 -19.92 3.82 -19.73
CA LEU A 89 -19.79 3.98 -18.27
C LEU A 89 -20.17 5.39 -17.83
N TYR A 90 -19.69 6.42 -18.53
CA TYR A 90 -20.00 7.82 -18.24
C TYR A 90 -21.51 8.09 -18.30
N LYS A 91 -22.19 7.62 -19.35
CA LYS A 91 -23.64 7.79 -19.52
C LYS A 91 -24.46 6.98 -18.52
N SER A 92 -23.95 5.83 -18.07
CA SER A 92 -24.62 4.96 -17.08
C SER A 92 -24.43 5.42 -15.63
N SER A 93 -23.54 6.40 -15.39
CA SER A 93 -23.23 6.88 -14.06
C SER A 93 -24.43 7.63 -13.44
N PRO A 94 -24.77 7.39 -12.15
CA PRO A 94 -25.94 8.01 -11.49
C PRO A 94 -25.90 9.54 -11.32
N GLY A 95 -24.96 10.25 -11.95
CA GLY A 95 -24.83 11.71 -11.93
C GLY A 95 -24.63 12.34 -13.32
N GLY A 96 -24.95 11.62 -14.39
CA GLY A 96 -24.70 12.03 -15.79
C GLY A 96 -25.81 12.82 -16.47
N SER A 97 -26.74 13.43 -15.74
CA SER A 97 -27.73 14.35 -16.30
C SER A 97 -27.47 15.76 -15.77
N ASP A 98 -27.06 16.68 -16.65
CA ASP A 98 -27.41 18.12 -16.65
C ASP A 98 -26.36 19.02 -17.36
N GLU A 99 -25.76 18.57 -18.46
CA GLU A 99 -24.92 19.48 -19.29
C GLU A 99 -25.16 19.25 -20.79
N SER A 100 -26.42 19.21 -21.20
CA SER A 100 -26.84 19.22 -22.62
C SER A 100 -28.25 19.80 -22.77
N ALA A 101 -28.52 20.94 -22.12
CA ALA A 101 -29.71 21.75 -22.37
C ALA A 101 -29.47 23.20 -21.94
N SER A 102 -28.78 23.99 -22.77
CA SER A 102 -28.79 25.46 -22.75
C SER A 102 -28.33 26.00 -24.10
#